data_AF-A0A945AJP6-F1
#
_entry.id   AF-A0A945AJP6-F1
#
_cell.length_a   1.000
_cell.length_b   1.000
_cell.length_c   1.000
_cell.angle_alpha   90.00
_cell.angle_beta   90.00
_cell.angle_gamma   90.00
#
_symmetry.space_group_name_H-M   'P 1'
#
loop_
_entity.id
_entity.type
_entity.pdbx_description
1 polymer ?
#
loop_
_entity_poly.entity_id
_entity_poly.type
_entity_poly.pdbx_seq_one_letter_code
_entity_poly.pdbx_strand_id
1 'polypeptide(L)' 'MSADELINWVAHQVAAYKRTQEIEFINKILNSPSGKILRRVLRDHVG' A
#
# COMPACT_ATOMS: atom_id res chain seq x y z
N MET A 1 10.08 9.16 6.73
CA MET A 1 9.93 7.70 6.82
C MET A 1 10.08 7.14 5.42
N SER A 2 10.99 6.19 5.22
CA SER A 2 11.18 5.52 3.92
C SER A 2 10.26 4.31 3.76
N ALA A 3 10.18 3.76 2.54
CA ALA A 3 9.46 2.51 2.28
C ALA A 3 10.03 1.35 3.12
N ASP A 4 11.36 1.22 3.16
CA ASP A 4 12.05 0.17 3.92
C ASP A 4 11.81 0.26 5.42
N GLU A 5 11.81 1.48 5.98
CA GLU A 5 11.47 1.69 7.39
C GLU A 5 10.06 1.21 7.70
N LEU A 6 9.09 1.50 6.82
CA LEU A 6 7.70 1.09 7.03
C LEU A 6 7.54 -0.44 6.85
N ILE A 7 8.19 -1.05 5.85
CA ILE A 7 8.21 -2.50 5.65
C ILE A 7 8.77 -3.19 6.88
N ASN A 8 9.92 -2.74 7.38
CA ASN A 8 10.54 -3.29 8.57
C ASN A 8 9.65 -3.13 9.80
N TRP A 9 9.02 -1.98 9.98
CA TRP A 9 8.08 -1.76 11.07
C TRP A 9 6.88 -2.71 11.02
N VAL A 10 6.24 -2.87 9.85
CA VAL A 10 5.11 -3.79 9.66
C VAL A 10 5.55 -5.24 9.86
N ALA A 11 6.76 -5.62 9.44
CA ALA A 11 7.26 -6.99 9.53
C ALA A 11 7.39 -7.52 10.97
N HIS A 12 7.48 -6.64 11.96
CA HIS A 12 7.46 -6.98 13.39
C HIS A 12 6.04 -7.14 13.96
N GLN A 13 5.01 -6.64 13.25
CA GLN A 13 3.61 -6.68 13.68
C GLN A 13 2.82 -7.84 13.08
N VAL A 14 3.37 -8.52 12.06
CA VAL A 14 2.67 -9.57 11.32
C VAL A 14 3.50 -10.84 11.18
N ALA A 15 2.82 -11.97 11.05
CA ALA A 15 3.47 -13.24 10.73
C ALA A 15 4.23 -13.16 9.40
N ALA A 16 5.30 -13.94 9.26
CA ALA A 16 6.23 -13.86 8.12
C ALA A 16 5.54 -13.93 6.75
N TYR A 17 4.49 -14.75 6.61
CA TYR A 17 3.75 -14.92 5.36
C TYR A 17 2.81 -13.75 4.99
N LYS A 18 2.59 -12.80 5.92
CA LYS A 18 1.77 -11.60 5.69
C LYS A 18 2.60 -10.33 5.53
N ARG A 19 3.92 -10.45 5.45
CA ARG A 19 4.81 -9.27 5.32
C ARG A 19 4.61 -8.61 3.97
N THR A 20 4.41 -7.29 3.99
CA THR A 20 4.39 -6.45 2.79
C THR A 20 5.76 -6.44 2.15
N GLN A 21 5.83 -6.69 0.84
CA GLN A 21 7.10 -6.73 0.10
C GLN A 21 7.50 -5.36 -0.48
N GLU A 22 6.52 -4.54 -0.83
CA GLU A 22 6.72 -3.29 -1.55
C GLU A 22 5.75 -2.21 -1.04
N ILE A 23 6.20 -0.96 -1.05
CA ILE A 23 5.40 0.20 -0.68
C ILE A 23 5.66 1.30 -1.70
N GLU A 24 4.59 1.73 -2.35
CA GLU A 24 4.58 2.88 -3.23
C GLU A 24 3.86 4.05 -2.55
N PHE A 25 4.50 5.21 -2.50
CA PHE A 25 3.88 6.43 -1.99
C PHE A 25 3.20 7.19 -3.11
N ILE A 26 1.87 7.18 -3.11
CA ILE A 26 1.05 7.94 -4.04
C ILE A 26 0.52 9.22 -3.40
N ASN A 27 0.42 10.29 -4.19
CA ASN A 27 -0.06 11.58 -3.70
C ASN A 27 -1.56 11.60 -3.38
N LYS A 28 -2.34 10.67 -3.94
CA LYS A 28 -3.79 10.63 -3.76
C LYS A 28 -4.34 9.22 -3.95
N ILE A 29 -5.22 8.82 -3.04
CA ILE A 29 -6.01 7.59 -3.19
C ILE A 29 -7.18 7.86 -4.14
N LEU A 30 -7.27 7.08 -5.22
CA LEU A 30 -8.37 7.15 -6.18
C LEU A 30 -9.65 6.58 -5.57
N ASN A 31 -10.67 7.42 -5.47
CA ASN A 31 -11.98 7.08 -4.92
C ASN A 31 -13.09 7.33 -5.93
N SER A 32 -14.19 6.56 -5.83
CA SER A 32 -15.43 6.84 -6.54
C SER A 32 -16.06 8.15 -6.04
N PRO A 33 -17.04 8.73 -6.76
CA PRO A 33 -17.82 9.86 -6.28
C PRO A 33 -18.53 9.61 -4.94
N SER A 34 -18.77 8.34 -4.60
CA SER A 34 -19.33 7.90 -3.31
C SER A 34 -18.28 7.57 -2.24
N GLY A 35 -17.00 7.84 -2.49
CA GLY A 35 -15.90 7.67 -1.53
C GLY A 35 -15.30 6.26 -1.45
N LYS A 36 -15.70 5.32 -2.32
CA LYS A 36 -15.13 3.96 -2.32
C LYS A 36 -13.77 3.95 -3.00
N ILE A 37 -12.78 3.32 -2.36
CA ILE A 37 -11.46 3.11 -2.96
C ILE A 37 -11.58 2.30 -4.25
N LEU A 38 -11.05 2.84 -5.34
CA LEU A 38 -11.03 2.18 -6.65
C LEU A 38 -9.85 1.19 -6.73
N ARG A 39 -9.94 0.11 -5.95
CA ARG A 39 -8.86 -0.90 -5.82
C ARG A 39 -8.39 -1.50 -7.14
N ARG A 40 -9.26 -1.62 -8.15
CA ARG A 40 -8.86 -2.10 -9.48
C ARG A 40 -7.88 -1.15 -10.14
N VAL A 41 -8.19 0.15 -10.15
CA VAL A 41 -7.30 1.16 -10.73
C VAL A 41 -5.99 1.24 -9.96
N LEU A 42 -6.01 1.11 -8.64
CA LEU A 42 -4.79 1.04 -7.83
C LEU A 42 -3.95 -0.22 -8.09
N ARG A 43 -4.57 -1.34 -8.44
CA ARG A 43 -3.85 -2.58 -8.81
C ARG A 43 -3.22 -2.47 -10.20
N ASP A 44 -3.93 -1.84 -11.13
CA ASP A 44 -3.48 -1.63 -12.50
C ASP A 44 -2.51 -0.45 -12.60
N HIS A 45 -2.32 0.31 -11.51
CA HIS A 45 -1.31 1.33 -11.41
C HIS A 45 0.06 0.65 -11.40
N VAL A 46 0.81 0.84 -12.48
CA VAL A 46 2.21 0.45 -12.55
C VAL A 46 3.00 1.65 -12.05
N GLY A 47 3.68 1.49 -10.92
CA GLY A 47 4.67 2.45 -10.43
C GLY A 47 5.91 2.50 -11.31
#